data_AF-A0A7S0HCJ5-F1
#
_entry.id   AF-A0A7S0HCJ5-F1
#
_cell.length_a   1.000
_cell.length_b   1.000
_cell.length_c   1.000
_cell.angle_alpha   90.00
_cell.angle_beta   90.00
_cell.angle_gamma   90.00
#
_symmetry.space_group_name_H-M   'P 1'
#
loop_
_entity.id
_entity.type
_entity.pdbx_description
1 polymer ?
#
loop_
_entity_poly.entity_id
_entity_poly.type
_entity_poly.pdbx_seq_one_letter_code
_entity_poly.pdbx_strand_id
1 'polypeptide(L)'
;SGLPGERLELGRVDARNPTEGIAGLKSLGVRDLTYRLSFLASSAQPAESRFGYVNIRDDSEESIYSAFTPQEKNQIQRMREMPGIYQKLAQSIAPQVYGHDEIKRGILLMLFGGVHKQSKQDGTKLRGDINCCLVGDPSTAKSQFLKYVCSILPRAVYASGKASTAAGLTACVSKDEETGEHCIEAGALMLADNGICCIDEF
;
A
#
# COMPACT_ATOMS: atom_id res chain seq x y z
N SER A 1 3.31 -42.94 50.39
CA SER A 1 3.31 -44.37 50.76
C SER A 1 2.22 -45.08 49.96
N GLY A 2 2.61 -45.75 48.87
CA GLY A 2 1.73 -46.59 48.05
C GLY A 2 2.51 -47.84 47.66
N LEU A 3 1.88 -49.01 47.81
CA LEU A 3 2.51 -50.33 47.77
C LEU A 3 2.93 -50.76 46.34
N PRO A 4 3.95 -51.62 46.18
CA PRO A 4 4.33 -52.17 44.88
C PRO A 4 3.36 -53.31 44.49
N GLY A 5 2.64 -53.17 43.36
CA GLY A 5 1.80 -54.26 42.85
C GLY A 5 0.67 -53.95 41.87
N GLU A 6 0.43 -52.69 41.46
CA GLU A 6 -0.64 -52.42 40.49
C GLU A 6 -0.21 -52.70 39.04
N ARG A 7 -1.00 -53.56 38.39
CA ARG A 7 -0.84 -54.00 37.01
C ARG A 7 -1.36 -52.89 36.08
N LEU A 8 -0.51 -52.38 35.19
CA LEU A 8 -0.89 -51.40 34.17
C LEU A 8 -1.77 -52.06 33.10
N GLU A 9 -3.05 -51.70 33.07
CA GLU A 9 -3.94 -51.99 31.94
C GLU A 9 -3.72 -50.92 30.85
N LEU A 10 -3.25 -51.33 29.66
CA LEU A 10 -3.20 -50.46 28.49
C LEU A 10 -4.60 -50.26 27.92
N GLY A 11 -5.18 -49.09 28.15
CA GLY A 11 -6.37 -48.62 27.43
C GLY A 11 -6.09 -48.47 25.94
N ARG A 12 -6.97 -49.02 25.10
CA ARG A 12 -6.89 -48.95 23.64
C ARG A 12 -6.96 -47.50 23.15
N VAL A 13 -6.08 -47.18 22.20
CA VAL A 13 -5.97 -45.87 21.54
C VAL A 13 -7.19 -45.65 20.64
N ASP A 14 -7.92 -44.56 20.87
CA ASP A 14 -9.05 -44.14 20.04
C ASP A 14 -8.52 -43.32 18.84
N ALA A 15 -8.77 -43.80 17.62
CA ALA A 15 -8.11 -43.34 16.38
C ALA A 15 -8.69 -42.02 15.80
N ARG A 16 -9.28 -41.14 16.62
CA ARG A 16 -9.97 -39.93 16.15
C ARG A 16 -9.24 -38.60 16.41
N ASN A 17 -8.11 -38.61 17.12
CA ASN A 17 -7.29 -37.42 17.34
C ASN A 17 -5.79 -37.74 17.17
N PRO A 18 -5.13 -37.31 16.08
CA PRO A 18 -3.73 -37.63 15.82
C PRO A 18 -2.74 -36.82 16.70
N THR A 19 -3.23 -35.93 17.57
CA THR A 19 -2.40 -35.03 18.41
C THR A 19 -2.26 -35.47 19.86
N GLU A 20 -2.92 -36.56 20.29
CA GLU A 20 -2.68 -37.13 21.64
C GLU A 20 -1.38 -37.96 21.65
N GLY A 21 -0.26 -37.27 21.42
CA GLY A 21 1.05 -37.79 21.74
C GLY A 21 1.17 -38.00 23.25
N ILE A 22 1.57 -39.22 23.65
CA ILE A 22 2.16 -39.59 24.94
C ILE A 22 1.60 -38.82 26.15
N ALA A 23 0.32 -39.04 26.47
CA ALA A 23 -0.33 -38.51 27.67
C ALA A 23 0.31 -38.98 29.01
N GLY A 24 1.24 -39.94 28.96
CA GLY A 24 1.89 -40.55 30.13
C GLY A 24 2.95 -39.69 30.84
N LEU A 25 3.38 -38.56 30.29
CA LEU A 25 4.40 -37.68 30.92
C LEU A 25 3.83 -36.54 31.78
N LYS A 26 2.51 -36.31 31.80
CA LYS A 26 1.87 -35.26 32.64
C LYS A 26 2.11 -35.48 34.14
N SER A 27 2.24 -36.74 34.59
CA SER A 27 2.53 -37.10 35.98
C SER A 27 3.99 -36.82 36.40
N LEU A 28 4.89 -36.59 35.45
CA LEU A 28 6.29 -36.21 35.68
C LEU A 28 6.49 -34.68 35.72
N GLY A 29 5.40 -33.90 35.71
CA GLY A 29 5.44 -32.43 35.72
C GLY A 29 5.68 -31.80 34.34
N VAL A 30 5.60 -32.57 33.26
CA VAL A 30 5.73 -32.06 31.89
C VAL A 30 4.47 -31.32 31.50
N ARG A 31 4.60 -30.01 31.26
CA ARG A 31 3.52 -29.15 30.77
C ARG A 31 3.49 -29.21 29.25
N ASP A 32 2.30 -29.34 28.67
CA ASP A 32 2.09 -29.05 27.25
C ASP A 32 2.32 -27.55 27.06
N LEU A 33 3.35 -27.17 26.29
CA LEU A 33 3.64 -25.77 25.97
C LEU A 33 3.23 -25.48 24.53
N THR A 34 2.22 -24.62 24.39
CA THR A 34 1.82 -24.04 23.11
C THR A 34 2.68 -22.81 22.84
N TYR A 35 3.61 -22.92 21.89
CA TYR A 35 4.44 -21.79 21.47
C TYR A 35 3.78 -21.04 20.32
N ARG A 36 3.83 -19.71 20.35
CA ARG A 36 3.52 -18.83 19.21
C ARG A 36 4.80 -18.12 18.80
N LEU A 37 5.00 -17.95 17.50
CA LEU A 37 6.11 -17.15 16.98
C LEU A 37 5.81 -15.67 17.22
N SER A 38 6.77 -14.97 17.83
CA SER A 38 6.74 -13.53 18.01
C SER A 38 7.97 -12.90 17.38
N PHE A 39 7.81 -11.80 16.65
CA PHE A 39 8.91 -11.04 16.08
C PHE A 39 9.38 -9.97 17.06
N LEU A 40 10.70 -9.84 17.22
CA LEU A 40 11.33 -8.75 17.98
C LEU A 40 12.26 -8.00 17.02
N ALA A 41 12.03 -6.69 16.86
CA ALA A 41 12.84 -5.82 16.02
C ALA A 41 13.60 -4.80 16.88
N SER A 42 14.91 -4.69 16.70
CA SER A 42 15.76 -3.70 17.38
C SER A 42 16.03 -2.46 16.54
N SER A 43 15.68 -2.48 15.25
CA SER A 43 15.79 -1.34 14.34
C SER A 43 14.77 -1.46 13.21
N ALA A 44 14.36 -0.32 12.67
CA ALA A 44 13.50 -0.23 11.50
C ALA A 44 14.07 0.83 10.55
N GLN A 45 14.18 0.48 9.28
CA GLN A 45 14.55 1.39 8.20
C GLN A 45 13.59 1.17 7.03
N PRO A 46 13.21 2.22 6.28
CA PRO A 46 12.43 2.05 5.06
C PRO A 46 13.13 1.11 4.08
N ALA A 47 12.39 0.17 3.48
CA ALA A 47 12.95 -0.83 2.57
C ALA A 47 13.50 -0.22 1.27
N GLU A 48 12.94 0.90 0.82
CA GLU A 48 13.41 1.65 -0.34
C GLU A 48 13.58 3.12 -0.01
N SER A 49 14.83 3.56 0.14
CA SER A 49 15.18 4.97 0.36
C SER A 49 15.44 5.74 -0.95
N ARG A 50 15.30 5.10 -2.13
CA ARG A 50 15.62 5.74 -3.43
C ARG A 50 14.61 6.83 -3.82
N PHE A 51 13.34 6.58 -3.51
CA PHE A 51 12.34 7.63 -3.44
C PHE A 51 12.08 7.89 -1.96
N GLY A 52 13.12 8.40 -1.27
CA GLY A 52 12.94 8.92 0.08
C GLY A 52 11.71 9.79 0.06
N TYR A 53 10.74 9.48 0.91
CA TYR A 53 9.40 10.07 0.97
C TYR A 53 9.40 11.46 0.36
N VAL A 54 9.18 11.55 -0.96
CA VAL A 54 9.06 12.84 -1.59
C VAL A 54 7.72 13.27 -1.08
N ASN A 55 7.72 14.10 -0.05
CA ASN A 55 6.51 14.74 0.37
C ASN A 55 6.23 15.68 -0.78
N ILE A 56 5.38 15.22 -1.71
CA ILE A 56 5.00 15.92 -2.94
C ILE A 56 4.51 17.35 -2.64
N ARG A 57 4.21 17.65 -1.37
CA ARG A 57 3.51 18.85 -0.93
C ARG A 57 4.20 19.68 0.16
N ASP A 58 5.29 19.23 0.79
CA ASP A 58 5.83 19.91 1.98
C ASP A 58 7.36 20.12 1.99
N ASP A 59 8.08 19.60 1.00
CA ASP A 59 9.53 19.81 0.89
C ASP A 59 9.81 21.13 0.15
N SER A 60 10.70 21.97 0.70
CA SER A 60 11.14 23.19 0.02
C SER A 60 11.90 22.85 -1.26
N GLU A 61 11.77 23.67 -2.31
CA GLU A 61 12.46 23.44 -3.59
C GLU A 61 13.98 23.26 -3.41
N GLU A 62 14.56 23.96 -2.43
CA GLU A 62 15.97 23.90 -2.09
C GLU A 62 16.38 22.55 -1.47
N SER A 63 15.56 21.98 -0.58
CA SER A 63 15.86 20.68 0.03
C SER A 63 15.81 19.57 -1.01
N ILE A 64 14.79 19.59 -1.87
CA ILE A 64 14.62 18.64 -2.98
C ILE A 64 15.80 18.76 -3.95
N TYR A 65 16.14 19.99 -4.36
CA TYR A 65 17.25 20.19 -5.29
C TYR A 65 18.58 19.73 -4.68
N SER A 66 18.79 19.93 -3.38
CA SER A 66 20.00 19.46 -2.71
C SER A 66 20.12 17.92 -2.66
N ALA A 67 18.99 17.22 -2.56
CA ALA A 67 18.93 15.76 -2.48
C ALA A 67 19.37 15.04 -3.78
N PHE A 68 19.23 15.69 -4.93
CA PHE A 68 19.65 15.11 -6.21
C PHE A 68 21.17 15.08 -6.39
N THR A 69 21.65 13.97 -6.98
CA THR A 69 23.04 13.82 -7.41
C THR A 69 23.39 14.82 -8.53
N PRO A 70 24.68 15.16 -8.72
CA PRO A 70 25.11 16.02 -9.83
C PRO A 70 24.68 15.49 -11.22
N GLN A 71 24.61 14.17 -11.39
CA GLN A 71 24.20 13.51 -12.62
C GLN A 71 22.70 13.73 -12.88
N GLU A 72 21.85 13.54 -11.87
CA GLU A 72 20.41 13.78 -11.96
C GLU A 72 20.11 15.26 -12.24
N LYS A 73 20.81 16.18 -11.58
CA LYS A 73 20.71 17.62 -11.84
C LYS A 73 20.98 17.96 -13.31
N ASN A 74 22.06 17.41 -13.87
CA ASN A 74 22.39 17.59 -15.28
C ASN A 74 21.32 16.99 -16.21
N GLN A 75 20.74 15.84 -15.85
CA GLN A 75 19.65 15.23 -16.63
C GLN A 75 18.39 16.11 -16.60
N ILE A 76 18.00 16.64 -15.43
CA ILE A 76 16.86 17.55 -15.28
C ILE A 76 17.05 18.81 -16.13
N GLN A 77 18.24 19.42 -16.10
CA GLN A 77 18.57 20.58 -16.94
C GLN A 77 18.45 20.25 -18.44
N ARG A 78 18.99 19.11 -18.88
CA ARG A 78 18.86 18.66 -20.28
C ARG A 78 17.41 18.41 -20.69
N MET A 79 16.58 17.84 -19.80
CA MET A 79 15.17 17.62 -20.07
C MET A 79 14.40 18.94 -20.21
N ARG A 80 14.74 19.94 -19.39
CA ARG A 80 14.14 21.29 -19.47
C ARG A 80 14.38 21.96 -20.82
N GLU A 81 15.56 21.79 -21.40
CA GLU A 81 15.95 22.40 -22.68
C GLU A 81 15.52 21.56 -23.90
N MET A 82 14.97 20.36 -23.68
CA MET A 82 14.63 19.45 -24.76
C MET A 82 13.41 19.96 -25.56
N PRO A 83 13.51 20.09 -26.90
CA PRO A 83 12.37 20.47 -27.71
C PRO A 83 11.30 19.37 -27.69
N GLY A 84 10.03 19.79 -27.55
CA GLY A 84 8.88 18.89 -27.51
C GLY A 84 8.80 18.02 -26.26
N ILE A 85 9.39 18.45 -25.12
CA ILE A 85 9.40 17.68 -23.88
C ILE A 85 8.02 17.19 -23.45
N TYR A 86 6.98 18.03 -23.60
CA TYR A 86 5.60 17.67 -23.24
C TYR A 86 5.11 16.44 -24.00
N GLN A 87 5.34 16.40 -25.32
CA GLN A 87 4.94 15.27 -26.15
C GLN A 87 5.76 14.02 -25.83
N LYS A 88 7.07 14.17 -25.59
CA LYS A 88 7.95 13.05 -25.23
C LYS A 88 7.57 12.44 -23.89
N LEU A 89 7.25 13.27 -22.89
CA LEU A 89 6.78 12.82 -21.59
C LEU A 89 5.43 12.09 -21.73
N ALA A 90 4.49 12.65 -22.50
CA ALA A 90 3.21 12.00 -22.74
C ALA A 90 3.38 10.63 -23.42
N GLN A 91 4.25 10.53 -24.42
CA GLN A 91 4.55 9.25 -25.08
C GLN A 91 5.26 8.25 -24.16
N SER A 92 5.96 8.74 -23.14
CA SER A 92 6.62 7.91 -22.13
C SER A 92 5.63 7.33 -21.11
N ILE A 93 4.42 7.89 -21.00
CA ILE A 93 3.33 7.32 -20.18
C ILE A 93 2.76 6.08 -20.87
N ALA A 94 2.78 4.95 -20.15
CA ALA A 94 2.32 3.65 -20.62
C ALA A 94 2.81 3.33 -22.06
N PRO A 95 4.13 3.16 -22.27
CA PRO A 95 4.71 2.97 -23.60
C PRO A 95 4.22 1.69 -24.28
N GLN A 96 3.70 0.73 -23.50
CA GLN A 96 3.13 -0.53 -23.97
C GLN A 96 1.79 -0.35 -24.71
N VAL A 97 1.12 0.79 -24.53
CA VAL A 97 -0.18 1.09 -25.13
C VAL A 97 0.02 2.05 -26.30
N TYR A 98 -0.36 1.62 -27.50
CA TYR A 98 -0.30 2.45 -28.71
C TYR A 98 -1.48 3.42 -28.79
N GLY A 99 -1.22 4.64 -29.29
CA GLY A 99 -2.23 5.69 -29.47
C GLY A 99 -2.67 6.36 -28.17
N HIS A 100 -3.90 6.89 -28.15
CA HIS A 100 -4.53 7.55 -27.00
C HIS A 100 -3.71 8.74 -26.44
N ASP A 101 -3.11 9.56 -27.31
CA ASP A 101 -2.22 10.65 -26.91
C ASP A 101 -2.87 11.65 -25.93
N GLU A 102 -4.16 11.97 -26.12
CA GLU A 102 -4.88 12.88 -25.21
C GLU A 102 -5.07 12.28 -23.81
N ILE A 103 -5.31 10.96 -23.70
CA ILE A 103 -5.43 10.28 -22.41
C ILE A 103 -4.07 10.28 -21.70
N LYS A 104 -2.99 9.99 -22.42
CA LYS A 104 -1.63 10.01 -21.89
C LYS A 104 -1.24 11.40 -21.38
N ARG A 105 -1.60 12.45 -22.11
CA ARG A 105 -1.43 13.85 -21.69
C ARG A 105 -2.25 14.17 -20.44
N GLY A 106 -3.51 13.74 -20.37
CA GLY A 106 -4.36 13.92 -19.18
C GLY A 106 -3.76 13.25 -17.93
N ILE A 107 -3.31 12.00 -18.07
CA ILE A 107 -2.62 11.28 -16.99
C ILE A 107 -1.33 11.99 -16.59
N LEU A 108 -0.54 12.48 -17.56
CA LEU A 108 0.68 13.24 -17.28
C LEU A 108 0.39 14.49 -16.43
N LEU A 109 -0.63 15.27 -16.79
CA LEU A 109 -1.03 16.46 -16.03
C LEU A 109 -1.52 16.10 -14.62
N MET A 110 -2.25 14.98 -14.47
CA MET A 110 -2.65 14.47 -13.16
C MET A 110 -1.44 14.11 -12.29
N LEU A 111 -0.41 13.49 -12.87
CA LEU A 111 0.82 13.11 -12.17
C LEU A 111 1.66 14.32 -11.74
N PHE A 112 1.69 15.40 -12.55
CA PHE A 112 2.36 16.64 -12.17
C PHE A 112 1.63 17.40 -11.07
N GLY A 113 0.30 17.28 -11.02
CA GLY A 113 -0.53 18.00 -10.06
C GLY A 113 -0.60 19.50 -10.35
N GLY A 114 -1.28 20.23 -9.46
CA GLY A 114 -1.43 21.68 -9.55
C GLY A 114 -1.03 22.37 -8.25
N VAL A 115 -1.13 23.69 -8.23
CA VAL A 115 -0.71 24.50 -7.07
C VAL A 115 -1.80 24.53 -6.01
N HIS A 116 -1.52 23.95 -4.84
CA HIS A 116 -2.36 24.11 -3.66
C HIS A 116 -2.28 25.56 -3.15
N LYS A 117 -3.44 26.15 -2.86
CA LYS A 117 -3.51 27.52 -2.34
C LYS A 117 -4.26 27.52 -1.02
N GLN A 118 -4.01 28.52 -0.20
CA GLN A 118 -4.77 28.75 1.01
C GLN A 118 -5.42 30.12 0.94
N SER A 119 -6.72 30.19 1.24
CA SER A 119 -7.44 31.45 1.31
C SER A 119 -6.86 32.29 2.46
N LYS A 120 -6.42 33.52 2.15
CA LYS A 120 -5.85 34.44 3.13
C LYS A 120 -6.88 34.95 4.15
N GLN A 121 -8.17 34.85 3.82
CA GLN A 121 -9.27 35.37 4.65
C GLN A 121 -9.81 34.31 5.60
N ASP A 122 -10.03 33.08 5.12
CA ASP A 122 -10.72 32.02 5.86
C ASP A 122 -9.83 30.81 6.22
N GLY A 123 -8.57 30.81 5.79
CA GLY A 123 -7.64 29.69 6.02
C GLY A 123 -7.99 28.39 5.25
N THR A 124 -9.06 28.40 4.45
CA THR A 124 -9.51 27.26 3.64
C THR A 124 -8.45 26.84 2.63
N LYS A 125 -8.14 25.54 2.57
CA LYS A 125 -7.24 24.96 1.58
C LYS A 125 -7.99 24.73 0.27
N LEU A 126 -7.48 25.31 -0.81
CA LEU A 126 -7.95 25.10 -2.18
C LEU A 126 -7.15 23.95 -2.80
N ARG A 127 -7.88 22.97 -3.34
CA ARG A 127 -7.33 21.79 -3.98
C ARG A 127 -6.54 22.18 -5.25
N GLY A 128 -5.30 21.70 -5.35
CA GLY A 128 -4.45 21.88 -6.54
C GLY A 128 -4.52 20.71 -7.52
N ASP A 129 -4.71 19.48 -7.04
CA ASP A 129 -4.71 18.30 -7.90
C ASP A 129 -6.02 18.14 -8.68
N ILE A 130 -5.92 17.51 -9.84
CA ILE A 130 -7.06 17.18 -10.69
C ILE A 130 -7.47 15.72 -10.52
N ASN A 131 -8.77 15.44 -10.69
CA ASN A 131 -9.28 14.08 -10.86
C ASN A 131 -9.46 13.81 -12.35
N CYS A 132 -9.04 12.63 -12.81
CA CYS A 132 -9.30 12.17 -14.17
C CYS A 132 -10.26 10.98 -14.16
N CYS A 133 -11.24 10.98 -15.07
CA CYS A 133 -12.13 9.85 -15.32
C CYS A 133 -11.92 9.39 -16.77
N LEU A 134 -11.69 8.08 -16.94
CA LEU A 134 -11.49 7.47 -18.25
C LEU A 134 -12.68 6.59 -18.60
N VAL A 135 -13.49 7.03 -19.56
CA VAL A 135 -14.67 6.30 -20.06
C VAL A 135 -14.43 5.92 -21.52
N GLY A 136 -14.80 4.69 -21.88
CA GLY A 136 -14.69 4.21 -23.25
C GLY A 136 -15.06 2.74 -23.38
N ASP A 137 -15.10 2.25 -24.61
CA ASP A 137 -15.55 0.90 -24.96
C ASP A 137 -14.73 -0.20 -24.25
N PRO A 138 -15.28 -1.42 -24.08
CA PRO A 138 -14.50 -2.57 -23.62
C PRO A 138 -13.20 -2.73 -24.43
N SER A 139 -12.16 -3.28 -23.79
CA SER A 139 -10.88 -3.58 -24.43
C SER A 139 -10.04 -2.38 -24.94
N THR A 140 -10.28 -1.16 -24.44
CA THR A 140 -9.53 0.08 -24.77
C THR A 140 -8.35 0.39 -23.82
N ALA A 141 -7.72 -0.64 -23.24
CA ALA A 141 -6.55 -0.50 -22.34
C ALA A 141 -6.73 0.39 -21.08
N LYS A 142 -7.97 0.77 -20.70
CA LYS A 142 -8.25 1.61 -19.52
C LYS A 142 -7.58 1.10 -18.24
N SER A 143 -7.83 -0.16 -17.87
CA SER A 143 -7.22 -0.78 -16.68
C SER A 143 -5.69 -0.88 -16.77
N GLN A 144 -5.11 -0.92 -17.98
CA GLN A 144 -3.65 -0.92 -18.15
C GLN A 144 -3.04 0.45 -17.80
N PHE A 145 -3.73 1.55 -18.13
CA PHE A 145 -3.30 2.88 -17.69
C PHE A 145 -3.31 3.01 -16.16
N LEU A 146 -4.38 2.53 -15.49
CA LEU A 146 -4.46 2.54 -14.03
C LEU A 146 -3.33 1.71 -13.39
N LYS A 147 -3.09 0.49 -13.89
CA LYS A 147 -1.99 -0.37 -13.40
C LYS A 147 -0.62 0.26 -13.62
N TYR A 148 -0.41 0.91 -14.76
CA TYR A 148 0.83 1.63 -15.04
C TYR A 148 1.06 2.74 -14.01
N VAL A 149 0.06 3.58 -13.74
CA VAL A 149 0.15 4.65 -12.72
C VAL A 149 0.47 4.09 -11.35
N CYS A 150 -0.18 3.00 -10.93
CA CYS A 150 0.12 2.34 -9.66
C CYS A 150 1.53 1.76 -9.58
N SER A 151 2.12 1.35 -10.71
CA SER A 151 3.47 0.77 -10.74
C SER A 151 4.59 1.80 -10.66
N ILE A 152 4.34 3.05 -11.09
CA ILE A 152 5.38 4.09 -11.15
C ILE A 152 5.39 5.00 -9.91
N LEU A 153 4.30 5.04 -9.14
CA LEU A 153 4.15 5.91 -7.98
C LEU A 153 4.29 5.12 -6.67
N PRO A 154 5.16 5.57 -5.73
CA PRO A 154 5.38 4.85 -4.47
C PRO A 154 4.17 4.91 -3.51
N ARG A 155 3.30 5.91 -3.65
CA ARG A 155 2.07 6.08 -2.85
C ARG A 155 0.82 5.95 -3.72
N ALA A 156 0.73 4.89 -4.50
CA ALA A 156 -0.46 4.62 -5.31
C ALA A 156 -1.18 3.35 -4.87
N VAL A 157 -2.50 3.44 -4.75
CA VAL A 157 -3.36 2.31 -4.36
C VAL A 157 -4.27 1.98 -5.53
N TYR A 158 -4.38 0.70 -5.86
CA TYR A 158 -5.32 0.20 -6.85
C TYR A 158 -6.49 -0.47 -6.12
N ALA A 159 -7.71 -0.05 -6.44
CA ALA A 159 -8.95 -0.61 -5.91
C ALA A 159 -9.88 -0.99 -7.07
N SER A 160 -10.50 -2.17 -7.01
CA SER A 160 -11.57 -2.55 -7.93
C SER A 160 -12.91 -2.23 -7.29
N GLY A 161 -13.79 -1.50 -7.99
CA GLY A 161 -15.11 -1.11 -7.51
C GLY A 161 -16.00 -2.29 -7.13
N LYS A 162 -15.85 -3.45 -7.81
CA LYS A 162 -16.58 -4.68 -7.45
C LYS A 162 -16.12 -5.31 -6.13
N ALA A 163 -14.85 -5.15 -5.78
CA ALA A 163 -14.26 -5.71 -4.57
C ALA A 163 -14.19 -4.70 -3.40
N SER A 164 -14.54 -3.43 -3.65
CA SER A 164 -14.40 -2.35 -2.69
C SER A 164 -15.75 -2.00 -2.05
N THR A 165 -15.78 -1.92 -0.72
CA THR A 165 -16.92 -1.40 0.03
C THR A 165 -16.72 0.08 0.35
N ALA A 166 -17.79 0.80 0.66
CA ALA A 166 -17.69 2.21 1.07
C ALA A 166 -16.76 2.41 2.29
N ALA A 167 -16.81 1.47 3.25
CA ALA A 167 -15.92 1.44 4.40
C ALA A 167 -14.47 1.08 4.00
N GLY A 168 -14.27 0.14 3.08
CA GLY A 168 -12.95 -0.23 2.57
C GLY A 168 -12.26 0.89 1.77
N LEU A 169 -13.02 1.80 1.15
CA LEU A 169 -12.48 2.98 0.49
C LEU A 169 -12.13 4.11 1.47
N THR A 170 -12.96 4.31 2.50
CA THR A 170 -12.82 5.45 3.43
C THR A 170 -12.15 5.05 4.74
N ALA A 171 -12.90 4.47 5.67
CA ALA A 171 -12.42 3.90 6.92
C ALA A 171 -13.44 2.89 7.44
N CYS A 172 -12.97 1.92 8.23
CA CYS A 172 -13.81 0.93 8.91
C CYS A 172 -13.57 1.01 10.43
N VAL A 173 -14.58 0.64 11.23
CA VAL A 173 -14.43 0.46 12.68
C VAL A 173 -14.47 -1.03 12.96
N SER A 174 -13.36 -1.59 13.42
CA SER A 174 -13.25 -2.97 13.89
C SER A 174 -13.24 -3.02 15.41
N LYS A 175 -13.68 -4.14 15.99
CA LYS A 175 -13.59 -4.37 17.43
C LYS A 175 -12.50 -5.39 17.68
N ASP A 176 -11.51 -5.03 18.48
CA ASP A 176 -10.46 -5.95 18.89
C ASP A 176 -11.06 -7.02 19.81
N GLU A 177 -10.88 -8.30 19.46
CA GLU A 177 -11.42 -9.43 20.22
C GLU A 177 -10.65 -9.69 21.52
N GLU A 178 -9.39 -9.26 21.62
CA GLU A 178 -8.56 -9.46 22.82
C GLU A 178 -8.84 -8.37 23.87
N THR A 179 -8.93 -7.10 23.45
CA THR A 179 -9.13 -5.96 24.36
C THR A 179 -10.58 -5.51 24.47
N GLY A 180 -11.42 -5.81 23.47
CA GLY A 180 -12.79 -5.33 23.38
C GLY A 180 -12.94 -3.88 22.92
N GLU A 181 -11.83 -3.20 22.59
CA GLU A 181 -11.81 -1.81 22.15
C GLU A 181 -12.18 -1.67 20.67
N HIS A 182 -12.64 -0.47 20.29
CA HIS A 182 -12.94 -0.15 18.89
C HIS A 182 -11.72 0.50 18.23
N CYS A 183 -11.21 -0.12 17.18
CA CYS A 183 -10.09 0.37 16.37
C CYS A 183 -10.61 0.92 15.04
N ILE A 184 -9.94 1.97 14.52
CA ILE A 184 -10.23 2.53 13.20
C ILE A 184 -9.20 2.00 12.22
N GLU A 185 -9.69 1.35 11.17
CA GLU A 185 -8.88 0.87 10.05
C GLU A 185 -8.95 1.85 8.88
N ALA A 186 -7.78 2.20 8.36
CA ALA A 186 -7.63 3.10 7.22
C ALA A 186 -8.12 2.43 5.93
N GLY A 187 -8.98 3.12 5.17
CA GLY A 187 -9.40 2.67 3.84
C GLY A 187 -8.41 3.05 2.74
N ALA A 188 -8.67 2.56 1.53
CA ALA A 188 -7.80 2.74 0.35
C ALA A 188 -7.46 4.21 0.05
N LEU A 189 -8.41 5.14 0.20
CA LEU A 189 -8.18 6.56 -0.05
C LEU A 189 -7.23 7.18 0.98
N MET A 190 -7.29 6.72 2.23
CA MET A 190 -6.43 7.21 3.31
C MET A 190 -5.01 6.66 3.18
N LEU A 191 -4.87 5.40 2.74
CA LEU A 191 -3.58 4.80 2.40
C LEU A 191 -2.91 5.48 1.20
N ALA A 192 -3.71 5.99 0.26
CA ALA A 192 -3.24 6.75 -0.90
C ALA A 192 -3.06 8.25 -0.63
N ASP A 193 -3.04 8.70 0.64
CA ASP A 193 -2.91 10.13 0.96
C ASP A 193 -1.62 10.73 0.35
N ASN A 194 -1.75 11.95 -0.17
CA ASN A 194 -0.75 12.65 -0.97
C ASN A 194 -0.24 11.88 -2.20
N GLY A 195 -0.95 10.86 -2.65
CA GLY A 195 -0.65 10.07 -3.84
C GLY A 195 -1.87 9.89 -4.74
N ILE A 196 -2.00 8.72 -5.38
CA ILE A 196 -3.07 8.46 -6.34
C ILE A 196 -3.81 7.17 -5.99
N CYS A 197 -5.12 7.28 -5.80
CA CYS A 197 -6.01 6.12 -5.71
C CYS A 197 -6.63 5.84 -7.08
N CYS A 198 -6.25 4.73 -7.70
CA CYS A 198 -6.83 4.25 -8.95
C CYS A 198 -8.02 3.35 -8.66
N ILE A 199 -9.20 3.72 -9.13
CA ILE A 199 -10.43 2.94 -8.98
C ILE A 199 -10.83 2.42 -10.36
N ASP A 200 -10.78 1.09 -10.53
CA ASP A 200 -11.25 0.43 -11.75
C ASP A 200 -12.66 -0.12 -11.57
N GLU A 201 -13.43 -0.22 -12.64
CA GLU A 201 -14.82 -0.71 -12.65
C GLU A 201 -15.76 0.07 -11.70
N PHE A 202 -15.90 1.37 -11.99
CA PHE A 202 -16.88 2.25 -11.33
C PHE A 202 -18.29 2.08 -11.91
#